data_AF-A0A3N6Q0E3-F1
#
_entry.id   AF-A0A3N6Q0E3-F1
#
_cell.length_a   1.000
_cell.length_b   1.000
_cell.length_c   1.000
_cell.angle_alpha   90.00
_cell.angle_beta   90.00
_cell.angle_gamma   90.00
#
_symmetry.space_group_name_H-M   'P 1'
#
loop_
_entity.id
_entity.type
_entity.pdbx_description
1 polymer ?
#
loop_
_entity_poly.entity_id
_entity_poly.type
_entity_poly.pdbx_seq_one_letter_code
_entity_poly.pdbx_strand_id
1 'polypeptide(L)' 'MSMQIESMLLAVNLNFLVFSVSSDDMRSQVFTSLVTTVAGVESAIGLSIFVIIFRVRRTIAIGFINSIQG' A
#
# COMPACT_ATOMS: atom_id res chain seq x y z
N MET A 1 -9.85 2.33 -3.19
CA MET A 1 -8.65 1.74 -3.80
C MET A 1 -7.51 1.64 -2.79
N SER A 2 -6.99 2.75 -2.24
CA SER A 2 -5.89 2.71 -1.25
C SER A 2 -6.18 1.82 -0.03
N MET A 3 -7.42 1.89 0.51
CA MET A 3 -7.82 1.09 1.67
C MET A 3 -7.85 -0.42 1.41
N GLN A 4 -8.12 -0.85 0.16
CA GLN A 4 -8.08 -2.27 -0.20
C GLN A 4 -6.64 -2.78 -0.34
N ILE A 5 -5.74 -1.96 -0.90
CA ILE A 5 -4.32 -2.31 -1.06
C ILE A 5 -3.65 -2.48 0.31
N GLU A 6 -3.92 -1.57 1.25
CA GLU A 6 -3.41 -1.71 2.62
C GLU A 6 -3.90 -2.97 3.32
N SER A 7 -5.19 -3.33 3.14
CA SER A 7 -5.74 -4.56 3.74
C SER A 7 -5.10 -5.84 3.17
N MET A 8 -4.74 -5.86 1.89
CA MET A 8 -4.04 -6.98 1.25
C MET A 8 -2.60 -7.09 1.76
N LEU A 9 -1.92 -5.96 1.89
CA LEU A 9 -0.53 -5.90 2.38
C LEU A 9 -0.45 -6.28 3.88
N LEU A 10 -1.47 -5.92 4.66
CA LEU A 10 -1.65 -6.41 6.04
C LEU A 10 -1.85 -7.93 6.09
N ALA A 11 -2.69 -8.50 5.21
CA ALA A 11 -2.92 -9.94 5.17
C ALA A 11 -1.64 -10.72 4.84
N VAL A 12 -0.81 -10.20 3.92
CA VAL A 12 0.50 -10.78 3.60
C VAL A 12 1.46 -10.70 4.80
N ASN A 13 1.53 -9.56 5.49
CA ASN A 13 2.33 -9.44 6.73
C ASN A 13 1.89 -10.43 7.82
N LEU A 14 0.59 -10.66 7.97
CA LEU A 14 0.03 -11.60 8.93
C LEU A 14 0.41 -13.05 8.58
N ASN A 15 0.42 -13.40 7.30
CA ASN A 15 0.88 -14.71 6.82
C ASN A 15 2.36 -14.94 7.17
N PHE A 16 3.23 -13.94 6.91
CA PHE A 16 4.64 -14.01 7.30
C PHE A 16 4.84 -14.16 8.81
N LEU A 17 4.03 -13.47 9.63
CA LEU A 17 4.09 -13.57 11.07
C LEU A 17 3.68 -14.98 11.57
N VAL A 18 2.60 -15.55 11.03
CA VAL A 18 2.15 -16.91 11.37
C VAL A 18 3.22 -17.96 11.00
N PHE A 19 3.85 -17.78 9.83
CA PHE A 19 4.95 -18.65 9.40
C PHE A 19 6.19 -18.50 10.30
N SER A 20 6.49 -17.28 10.74
CA SER A 20 7.56 -16.99 11.71
C SER A 20 7.36 -17.74 13.03
N VAL A 21 6.13 -17.74 13.55
CA VAL A 21 5.79 -18.42 14.81
C VAL A 21 5.78 -19.94 14.63
N SER A 22 5.34 -20.44 13.47
CA SER A 22 5.27 -21.88 13.21
C SER A 22 6.64 -22.53 12.99
N SER A 23 7.62 -21.77 12.48
CA SER A 23 8.98 -22.26 12.18
C SER A 23 10.03 -21.79 13.19
N ASP A 24 9.65 -21.01 14.21
CA ASP A 24 10.54 -20.35 15.20
C ASP A 24 11.70 -19.56 14.53
N ASP A 25 11.42 -18.99 13.35
CA ASP A 25 12.43 -18.37 12.49
C ASP A 25 12.44 -16.85 12.63
N MET A 26 13.54 -16.28 13.12
CA MET A 26 13.72 -14.81 13.23
C MET A 26 13.80 -14.11 11.87
N ARG A 27 14.11 -14.83 10.79
CA ARG A 27 14.24 -14.27 9.42
C ARG A 27 12.91 -13.72 8.90
N SER A 28 11.82 -14.46 9.16
CA SER A 28 10.47 -14.04 8.76
C SER A 28 10.04 -12.76 9.49
N GLN A 29 10.44 -12.60 10.76
CA GLN A 29 10.16 -11.40 11.55
C GLN A 29 10.88 -10.15 11.00
N VAL A 30 12.13 -10.29 10.52
CA VAL A 30 12.85 -9.21 9.83
C VAL A 30 12.18 -8.86 8.49
N PHE A 31 11.66 -9.86 7.77
CA PHE A 31 10.97 -9.59 6.51
C PHE A 31 9.64 -8.85 6.72
N THR A 32 8.86 -9.22 7.74
CA THR A 32 7.60 -8.53 8.10
C THR A 32 7.82 -7.05 8.44
N SER A 33 8.92 -6.69 9.11
CA SER A 33 9.21 -5.28 9.43
C SER A 33 9.59 -4.47 8.18
N LEU A 34 10.29 -5.08 7.22
CA LEU A 34 10.60 -4.46 5.93
C LEU A 34 9.33 -4.24 5.10
N VAL A 35 8.47 -5.24 5.00
CA VAL A 35 7.21 -5.15 4.23
C VAL A 35 6.27 -4.09 4.81
N THR A 36 6.15 -4.00 6.14
CA THR A 36 5.36 -2.94 6.81
C THR A 36 5.92 -1.54 6.55
N THR A 37 7.26 -1.41 6.49
CA THR A 37 7.92 -0.13 6.17
C THR A 37 7.62 0.31 4.74
N VAL A 38 7.72 -0.61 3.77
CA VAL A 38 7.39 -0.33 2.36
C VAL A 38 5.91 0.06 2.22
N ALA A 39 5.00 -0.65 2.90
CA ALA A 39 3.57 -0.34 2.89
C ALA A 39 3.28 1.10 3.34
N GLY A 40 3.92 1.55 4.42
CA GLY A 40 3.78 2.92 4.91
C GLY A 40 4.26 3.96 3.90
N VAL A 41 5.36 3.67 3.20
CA VAL A 41 5.90 4.54 2.14
C VAL A 41 4.95 4.60 0.94
N GLU A 42 4.43 3.46 0.47
CA GLU A 42 3.47 3.41 -0.64
C GLU A 42 2.19 4.20 -0.33
N SER A 43 1.67 4.09 0.89
CA SER A 43 0.49 4.86 1.31
C SER A 43 0.76 6.37 1.40
N ALA A 44 1.93 6.78 1.87
CA ALA A 44 2.33 8.19 1.88
C ALA A 44 2.43 8.78 0.46
N ILE A 45 3.01 8.02 -0.48
CA ILE A 45 3.13 8.40 -1.88
C ILE A 45 1.75 8.46 -2.55
N GLY A 46 0.92 7.43 -2.35
CA GLY A 46 -0.43 7.37 -2.92
C GLY A 46 -1.30 8.54 -2.46
N LEU A 47 -1.24 8.89 -1.17
CA LEU A 47 -1.96 10.03 -0.62
C LEU A 47 -1.41 11.37 -1.15
N SER A 48 -0.10 11.49 -1.33
CA SER A 48 0.53 12.70 -1.90
C SER A 48 0.06 12.96 -3.33
N ILE A 49 0.05 11.91 -4.17
CA ILE A 49 -0.51 11.98 -5.53
C ILE A 49 -2.00 12.38 -5.48
N PHE A 50 -2.75 11.78 -4.56
CA PHE A 50 -4.18 12.02 -4.43
C PHE A 50 -4.48 13.47 -4.06
N VAL A 51 -3.74 14.05 -3.12
CA VAL A 51 -3.87 15.46 -2.70
C VAL A 51 -3.58 16.40 -3.86
N ILE A 52 -2.53 16.14 -4.65
CA ILE A 52 -2.18 16.97 -5.82
C ILE A 52 -3.30 16.94 -6.86
N ILE A 53 -3.81 15.75 -7.20
CA ILE A 53 -4.91 15.60 -8.16
C ILE A 53 -6.19 16.28 -7.66
N PHE A 54 -6.51 16.11 -6.37
CA PHE A 54 -7.68 16.73 -5.77
C PHE A 54 -7.58 18.26 -5.78
N ARG A 55 -6.39 18.82 -5.57
CA ARG A 55 -6.16 20.27 -5.61
C ARG A 55 -6.37 20.87 -6.99
N VAL A 56 -6.12 20.11 -8.06
CA VAL A 56 -6.33 20.56 -9.44
C VAL A 56 -7.77 20.35 -9.90
N ARG A 57 -8.38 19.20 -9.58
CA ARG A 57 -9.68 18.80 -10.17
C ARG A 57 -10.88 19.01 -9.24
N ARG A 58 -10.68 19.26 -7.93
CA ARG A 58 -11.72 19.30 -6.86
C ARG A 58 -12.67 18.10 -6.82
N THR A 59 -12.43 17.07 -7.63
CA THR A 59 -13.22 15.86 -7.71
C THR A 59 -12.30 14.65 -7.68
N ILE A 60 -12.81 13.59 -7.06
CA ILE A 60 -12.11 12.34 -6.81
C ILE A 60 -12.41 11.30 -7.92
N ALA A 61 -13.22 11.68 -8.91
CA ALA A 61 -13.65 10.78 -9.98
C ALA A 61 -12.47 10.42 -10.90
N ILE A 62 -11.96 9.19 -10.76
CA ILE A 62 -10.90 8.60 -11.59
C ILE A 62 -11.31 8.47 -13.07
N GLY A 63 -12.62 8.52 -13.39
CA GLY A 63 -13.15 8.36 -14.75
C GLY A 63 -12.75 9.45 -15.77
N PHE A 64 -12.16 10.57 -15.34
CA PHE A 64 -11.78 11.67 -16.22
C PHE A 64 -10.28 11.72 -16.59
N ILE A 65 -9.49 10.71 -16.22
CA ILE A 65 -8.05 10.66 -16.52
C ILE A 65 -7.81 10.00 -17.90
N ASN A 66 -8.58 10.39 -18.92
CA ASN A 66 -8.38 9.93 -20.31
C ASN A 66 -7.65 10.99 -21.16
N SER A 67 -6.72 11.74 -20.58
CA SER A 67 -6.06 12.89 -21.24
C SER A 67 -4.76 12.51 -21.98
N ILE A 68 -4.65 11.26 -22.43
CA ILE A 68 -3.62 10.80 -23.36
C ILE A 68 -4.34 10.20 -24.58
N GLN A 69 -4.92 11.08 -25.39
CA GLN A 69 -5.21 10.76 -26.79
C GLN A 69 -3.97 11.18 -27.59
N GLY A 70 -3.16 10.18 -27.94
CA GLY A 70 -2.31 10.22 -29.13
C GLY A 70 -3.11 9.74 -30.32
#